data_AF-A0A4V1V5X6-F1
#
_entry.id   AF-A0A4V1V5X6-F1
#
_cell.length_a   1.000
_cell.length_b   1.000
_cell.length_c   1.000
_cell.angle_alpha   90.00
_cell.angle_beta   90.00
_cell.angle_gamma   90.00
#
_symmetry.space_group_name_H-M   'P 1'
#
loop_
_entity.id
_entity.type
_entity.pdbx_description
1 polymer ?
#
loop_
_entity_poly.entity_id
_entity_poly.type
_entity_poly.pdbx_seq_one_letter_code
_entity_poly.pdbx_strand_id
1 'polypeptide(L)'
;MKILVGTPTYNGQVTGQYTRSLLSLFQAYGPQLSWETTKAVMITWARNYLASATLAGDYTHLLFIDADVEFDVSLIERMLEFDQPLVAAAYP
;
A
#
# COMPACT_ATOMS: atom_id res chain seq x y z
N MET A 1 11.43 -8.98 6.32
CA MET A 1 10.17 -8.56 5.66
C MET A 1 10.37 -7.13 5.14
N LYS A 2 10.09 -6.88 3.87
CA LYS A 2 10.11 -5.56 3.25
C LYS A 2 8.83 -5.38 2.44
N ILE A 3 8.05 -4.34 2.72
CA ILE A 3 6.73 -4.13 2.14
C ILE A 3 6.78 -2.86 1.30
N LEU A 4 6.35 -2.94 0.04
CA LEU A 4 6.04 -1.78 -0.76
C LEU A 4 4.56 -1.43 -0.57
N VAL A 5 4.28 -0.26 -0.01
CA VAL A 5 2.93 0.31 -0.01
C VAL A 5 2.73 1.01 -1.36
N GLY A 6 1.90 0.42 -2.21
CA GLY A 6 1.62 0.91 -3.56
C GLY A 6 0.29 1.65 -3.62
N THR A 7 0.33 2.94 -3.91
CA THR A 7 -0.87 3.80 -3.95
C THR A 7 -1.14 4.32 -5.35
N PRO A 8 -2.11 3.78 -6.09
CA PRO A 8 -2.56 4.40 -7.32
C PRO A 8 -3.27 5.72 -6.98
N THR A 9 -2.95 6.79 -7.73
CA THR A 9 -3.58 8.11 -7.50
C THR A 9 -4.24 8.63 -8.77
N TYR A 10 -5.39 9.29 -8.58
CA TYR A 10 -5.93 10.18 -9.60
C TYR A 10 -5.24 11.54 -9.47
N ASN A 11 -4.54 11.96 -10.52
CA ASN A 11 -3.85 13.25 -10.59
C ASN A 11 -2.83 13.51 -9.45
N GLY A 12 -2.25 12.47 -8.83
CA GLY A 12 -1.29 12.64 -7.74
C GLY A 12 -1.90 13.04 -6.39
N GLN A 13 -3.23 12.99 -6.26
CA GLN A 13 -3.92 13.38 -5.03
C GLN A 13 -3.92 12.24 -4.01
N VAL A 14 -3.72 12.60 -2.75
CA VAL A 14 -3.89 11.73 -1.57
C VAL A 14 -4.72 12.48 -0.53
N THR A 15 -5.62 11.77 0.15
CA THR A 15 -6.46 12.37 1.18
C THR A 15 -5.71 12.48 2.51
N GLY A 16 -6.11 13.45 3.35
CA GLY A 16 -5.53 13.61 4.67
C GLY A 16 -5.75 12.39 5.59
N GLN A 17 -6.85 11.67 5.40
CA GLN A 17 -7.13 10.47 6.20
C GLN A 17 -6.20 9.31 5.80
N TYR A 18 -6.04 9.06 4.50
CA TYR A 18 -5.03 8.12 3.99
C TYR A 18 -3.63 8.49 4.48
N THR A 19 -3.23 9.77 4.40
CA THR A 19 -1.91 10.21 4.86
C THR A 19 -1.71 9.95 6.35
N ARG A 20 -2.74 10.15 7.17
CA ARG A 20 -2.68 9.86 8.61
C ARG A 20 -2.43 8.36 8.86
N SER A 21 -3.20 7.49 8.22
CA SER A 21 -3.02 6.03 8.31
C SER A 21 -1.63 5.59 7.84
N LEU A 22 -1.15 6.16 6.73
CA LEU A 22 0.18 5.88 6.21
C LEU A 22 1.26 6.27 7.23
N LEU A 23 1.18 7.46 7.83
CA LEU A 23 2.13 7.91 8.84
C LEU A 23 2.13 7.00 10.08
N SER A 24 0.95 6.58 10.55
CA SER A 24 0.85 5.62 11.65
C SER A 24 1.50 4.28 11.31
N LEU A 25 1.32 3.80 10.08
CA LEU A 25 1.96 2.57 9.60
C LEU A 25 3.49 2.72 9.52
N PHE A 26 4.01 3.86 9.04
CA PHE A 26 5.44 4.16 9.02
C PHE A 26 6.04 4.31 10.43
N GLN A 27 5.27 4.80 11.41
CA GLN A 27 5.73 4.83 12.80
C GLN A 27 5.92 3.41 13.37
N ALA A 28 5.05 2.47 12.99
CA ALA A 28 5.14 1.08 13.45
C ALA A 28 6.21 0.26 12.70
N TYR A 29 6.38 0.48 11.39
CA TYR A 29 7.16 -0.40 10.50
C TYR A 29 8.19 0.32 9.62
N GLY A 30 8.56 1.57 9.92
CA GLY A 30 9.35 2.44 9.04
C GLY A 30 10.55 1.78 8.33
N PRO A 31 11.44 1.04 9.03
CA PRO A 31 12.58 0.37 8.39
C PRO A 31 12.22 -0.76 7.41
N GLN A 32 10.99 -1.29 7.49
CA GLN A 32 10.48 -2.34 6.62
C GLN A 32 9.58 -1.82 5.49
N LEU A 33 9.23 -0.53 5.49
CA LEU A 33 8.31 0.06 4.53
C LEU A 33 9.00 0.97 3.52
N SER A 34 8.54 0.83 2.28
CA SER A 34 8.67 1.87 1.26
C SER A 34 7.28 2.27 0.80
N TRP A 35 7.13 3.50 0.33
CA TRP A 35 5.88 3.97 -0.27
C TRP A 35 6.15 4.46 -1.69
N GLU A 36 5.34 3.98 -2.63
CA GLU A 36 5.42 4.34 -4.05
C GLU A 36 4.03 4.68 -4.56
N THR A 37 3.95 5.69 -5.42
CA THR A 37 2.70 6.16 -6.01
C THR A 37 2.88 6.45 -7.49
N THR A 38 1.81 6.26 -8.26
CA THR A 38 1.80 6.64 -9.66
C THR A 38 0.48 7.31 -10.03
N LYS A 39 0.56 8.29 -10.93
CA LYS A 39 -0.59 8.94 -11.53
C LYS A 39 -0.96 8.17 -12.80
N ALA A 40 -2.17 7.63 -12.86
CA ALA A 40 -2.68 7.02 -14.09
C ALA A 40 -4.18 7.26 -14.26
N VAL A 41 -4.62 7.24 -15.52
CA VAL A 41 -6.05 7.24 -15.86
C VAL A 41 -6.64 5.82 -15.74
N MET A 42 -5.81 4.80 -15.98
CA MET A 42 -6.23 3.40 -15.96
C MET A 42 -5.64 2.67 -14.75
N ILE A 43 -6.50 2.23 -13.83
CA ILE A 43 -6.08 1.60 -12.58
C ILE A 43 -5.30 0.30 -12.79
N THR A 44 -5.61 -0.45 -13.86
CA THR A 44 -4.88 -1.68 -14.20
C THR A 44 -3.42 -1.40 -14.56
N TRP A 45 -3.16 -0.31 -15.29
CA TRP A 45 -1.79 0.12 -15.59
C TRP A 45 -1.05 0.55 -14.31
N ALA A 46 -1.69 1.35 -13.45
CA ALA A 46 -1.09 1.79 -12.19
C ALA A 46 -0.71 0.61 -11.28
N ARG A 47 -1.61 -0.36 -11.13
CA ARG A 47 -1.34 -1.57 -10.33
C ARG A 47 -0.23 -2.41 -10.94
N ASN A 48 -0.20 -2.57 -12.26
CA ASN A 48 0.89 -3.29 -12.93
C ASN A 48 2.24 -2.58 -12.76
N TYR A 49 2.28 -1.25 -12.82
CA TYR A 49 3.49 -0.47 -12.57
C TYR A 49 4.03 -0.71 -11.14
N LEU A 50 3.17 -0.61 -10.13
CA LEU A 50 3.54 -0.81 -8.73
C LEU A 50 3.96 -2.27 -8.45
N ALA A 51 3.30 -3.24 -9.07
CA ALA A 51 3.71 -4.64 -9.02
C ALA A 51 5.09 -4.85 -9.66
N SER A 52 5.35 -4.24 -10.81
CA SER A 52 6.66 -4.27 -11.46
C SER A 52 7.74 -3.63 -10.58
N ALA A 53 7.44 -2.51 -9.91
CA ALA A 53 8.37 -1.87 -8.97
C ALA A 53 8.68 -2.76 -7.76
N THR A 54 7.67 -3.48 -7.25
CA THR A 54 7.86 -4.46 -6.17
C THR A 54 8.79 -5.58 -6.60
N LEU A 55 8.54 -6.18 -7.78
CA LEU A 55 9.31 -7.31 -8.30
C LEU A 55 10.75 -6.94 -8.69
N ALA A 56 10.96 -5.68 -9.11
CA ALA A 56 12.31 -5.17 -9.42
C ALA A 56 13.12 -4.83 -8.16
N GLY A 57 12.45 -4.57 -7.03
CA GLY A 57 13.08 -4.28 -5.75
C GLY A 57 13.30 -5.52 -4.88
N ASP A 58 13.95 -5.32 -3.73
CA ASP A 58 14.10 -6.34 -2.69
C ASP A 58 12.90 -6.28 -1.73
N TYR A 59 11.69 -6.50 -2.25
CA TYR A 59 10.45 -6.51 -1.46
C TYR A 59 9.91 -7.93 -1.34
N THR A 60 9.34 -8.23 -0.18
CA THR A 60 8.68 -9.52 0.08
C THR A 60 7.16 -9.42 -0.05
N HIS A 61 6.59 -8.21 0.05
CA HIS A 61 5.15 -7.97 -0.04
C HIS A 61 4.83 -6.69 -0.81
N LEU A 62 3.66 -6.68 -1.45
CA LEU A 62 3.02 -5.51 -2.03
C LEU A 62 1.69 -5.27 -1.31
N LEU A 63 1.54 -4.09 -0.73
CA LEU A 63 0.31 -3.65 -0.09
C LEU A 63 -0.34 -2.55 -0.96
N PHE A 64 -1.40 -2.91 -1.68
CA PHE A 64 -2.20 -1.92 -2.41
C PHE A 64 -3.16 -1.20 -1.47
N ILE A 65 -3.13 0.14 -1.49
CA ILE A 65 -4.10 0.99 -0.78
C ILE A 65 -4.46 2.16 -1.68
N ASP A 66 -5.75 2.41 -1.87
CA ASP A 66 -6.23 3.56 -2.64
C ASP A 66 -5.98 4.86 -1.88
N ALA A 67 -5.77 5.96 -2.60
CA ALA A 67 -5.32 7.24 -2.06
C ALA A 67 -6.31 7.97 -1.13
N ASP A 68 -7.54 7.46 -1.06
CA ASP A 68 -8.67 7.97 -0.28
C ASP A 68 -9.20 6.97 0.75
N VAL A 69 -8.48 5.87 0.98
CA VAL A 69 -8.85 4.83 1.96
C VAL A 69 -8.13 5.04 3.28
N GLU A 70 -8.91 5.14 4.35
CA GLU A 70 -8.42 5.06 5.73
C GLU A 70 -8.23 3.60 6.15
N PHE A 71 -7.19 3.34 6.95
CA PHE A 71 -6.99 2.05 7.59
C PHE A 71 -6.30 2.20 8.94
N ASP A 72 -6.46 1.18 9.78
CA ASP A 72 -5.75 1.06 11.06
C ASP A 72 -4.53 0.13 10.92
N VAL A 73 -3.47 0.39 11.68
CA VAL A 73 -2.25 -0.43 11.67
C VAL A 73 -2.55 -1.90 12.02
N SER A 74 -3.47 -2.12 12.96
CA SER A 74 -3.89 -3.47 13.37
C SER A 74 -4.56 -4.28 12.27
N LEU A 75 -5.12 -3.62 11.25
CA LEU A 75 -5.63 -4.32 10.07
C LEU A 75 -4.48 -4.93 9.26
N ILE A 76 -3.42 -4.15 9.03
CA ILE A 76 -2.25 -4.61 8.28
C ILE A 76 -1.49 -5.69 9.05
N GLU A 77 -1.38 -5.56 10.37
CA GLU A 77 -0.82 -6.59 11.26
C GLU A 77 -1.55 -7.92 11.11
N ARG A 78 -2.90 -7.92 11.19
CA ARG A 78 -3.71 -9.12 11.00
C ARG A 78 -3.57 -9.71 9.60
N MET A 79 -3.43 -8.88 8.56
CA MET A 79 -3.20 -9.37 7.20
C MET A 79 -1.86 -10.08 7.07
N LEU A 80 -0.82 -9.57 7.73
CA LEU A 80 0.51 -10.19 7.76
C LEU A 80 0.51 -11.50 8.56
N GLU A 81 -0.15 -11.52 9.72
CA GLU A 81 -0.28 -12.71 10.56
C GLU A 81 -1.09 -13.83 9.91
N PHE A 82 -2.03 -13.49 9.02
CA PHE A 82 -2.83 -14.47 8.30
C PHE A 82 -2.01 -15.32 7.30
N ASP A 83 -0.84 -14.81 6.88
CA ASP A 83 0.18 -15.54 6.10
C ASP A 83 -0.38 -16.31 4.90
N GLN A 84 -1.19 -15.62 4.07
CA GLN A 84 -1.68 -16.16 2.81
C GLN A 84 -1.05 -15.42 1.62
N PRO A 85 -0.92 -16.07 0.45
CA PRO A 85 -0.35 -15.44 -0.74
C PRO A 85 -1.08 -14.18 -1.22
N LEU A 86 -2.37 -14.07 -0.87
CA LEU A 86 -3.22 -12.92 -1.17
C LEU A 86 -4.21 -12.72 -0.02
N VAL A 87 -4.29 -11.49 0.49
CA VAL A 87 -5.24 -11.08 1.52
C VAL A 87 -5.88 -9.77 1.09
N ALA A 88 -7.16 -9.61 1.39
CA ALA A 88 -7.91 -8.38 1.13
C ALA A 88 -8.79 -8.04 2.31
N ALA A 89 -9.09 -6.75 2.46
CA ALA A 89 -10.05 -6.23 3.41
C ALA A 89 -11.19 -5.55 2.66
N ALA A 90 -12.39 -5.57 3.24
CA ALA A 90 -13.52 -4.79 2.72
C ALA A 90 -13.44 -3.35 3.24
N TYR A 91 -13.76 -2.40 2.38
CA TYR A 91 -13.90 -0.98 2.70
C TYR A 91 -15.27 -0.50 2.19
N PRO A 92 -16.09 0.21 3.00
CA PRO A 92 -17.40 0.70 2.61
C PRO A 92 -17.37 1.86 1.61
#